data_AF-A0AAJ6J9H0-F1
#
_entry.id   AF-A0AAJ6J9H0-F1
#
_cell.length_a   1.000
_cell.length_b   1.000
_cell.length_c   1.000
_cell.angle_alpha   90.00
_cell.angle_beta   90.00
_cell.angle_gamma   90.00
#
_symmetry.space_group_name_H-M   'P 1'
#
loop_
_entity.id
_entity.type
_entity.pdbx_description
1 polymer ?
#
loop_
_entity_poly.entity_id
_entity_poly.type
_entity_poly.pdbx_seq_one_letter_code
_entity_poly.pdbx_strand_id
1 'polypeptide(L)'
;MREAADIAAEPASWHVVFHRKAENWFFALIALGEFKHVSAFAWVPELSIWLFYDVGFRRTRLYAMPDGKAAQDLIGALARGNCIVTANVRTDGLPWMRAGLLCTTAIKHLVGARTGALRPSALYRHLVASGGTVRDAGRSSENRDRPEPCGRASGGAALVDRWPADANAD
;
A
#
# COMPACT_ATOMS: atom_id res chain seq x y z
N MET A 1 -10.84 -9.08 -21.20
CA MET A 1 -11.10 -8.80 -19.76
C MET A 1 -12.34 -7.92 -19.51
N ARG A 2 -13.08 -7.45 -20.53
CA ARG A 2 -14.35 -6.71 -20.33
C ARG A 2 -15.46 -7.57 -19.71
N GLU A 3 -15.45 -8.88 -19.97
CA GLU A 3 -16.47 -9.83 -19.50
C GLU A 3 -16.51 -10.06 -17.98
N ALA A 4 -15.41 -9.77 -17.27
CA ALA A 4 -15.38 -9.93 -15.81
C ALA A 4 -16.01 -8.72 -15.09
N ALA A 5 -16.11 -7.56 -15.73
CA ALA A 5 -16.61 -6.34 -15.10
C ALA A 5 -18.10 -6.43 -14.74
N ASP A 6 -18.86 -7.28 -15.44
CA ASP A 6 -20.28 -7.48 -15.18
C ASP A 6 -20.55 -8.49 -14.04
N ILE A 7 -19.52 -9.22 -13.59
CA ILE A 7 -19.64 -10.32 -12.61
C ILE A 7 -18.72 -10.11 -11.39
N ALA A 8 -17.70 -9.24 -11.50
CA ALA A 8 -16.70 -9.01 -10.48
C ALA A 8 -16.41 -7.51 -10.28
N ALA A 9 -16.26 -7.12 -9.02
CA ALA A 9 -15.81 -5.79 -8.63
C ALA A 9 -14.29 -5.80 -8.38
N GLU A 10 -13.59 -4.82 -8.94
CA GLU A 10 -12.17 -4.56 -8.68
C GLU A 10 -12.03 -3.27 -7.84
N PRO A 11 -11.15 -3.24 -6.82
CA PRO A 11 -10.97 -2.00 -6.06
C PRO A 11 -10.41 -0.88 -6.93
N ALA A 12 -11.02 0.31 -6.85
CA ALA A 12 -10.53 1.51 -7.54
C ALA A 12 -9.18 2.01 -6.97
N SER A 13 -8.87 1.69 -5.72
CA SER A 13 -7.64 2.09 -5.05
C SER A 13 -7.14 1.01 -4.08
N TRP A 14 -5.83 1.01 -3.85
CA TRP A 14 -5.16 0.13 -2.90
C TRP A 14 -4.37 0.93 -1.88
N HIS A 15 -4.38 0.44 -0.64
CA HIS A 15 -3.58 0.93 0.46
C HIS A 15 -2.35 0.05 0.59
N VAL A 16 -1.24 0.54 0.07
CA VAL A 16 0.04 -0.17 0.03
C VAL A 16 0.77 0.05 1.36
N VAL A 17 0.98 -1.03 2.09
CA VAL A 17 1.63 -1.05 3.41
C VAL A 17 3.11 -1.39 3.24
N PHE A 18 3.97 -0.46 3.63
CA PHE A 18 5.42 -0.61 3.64
C PHE A 18 5.89 -0.97 5.05
N HIS A 19 6.35 -2.21 5.19
CA HIS A 19 6.74 -2.79 6.47
C HIS A 19 8.17 -2.42 6.81
N ARG A 20 8.39 -1.86 8.00
CA ARG A 20 9.73 -1.45 8.49
C ARG A 20 10.52 -2.59 9.10
N LYS A 21 9.83 -3.57 9.69
CA LYS A 21 10.45 -4.75 10.30
C LYS A 21 10.47 -5.90 9.29
N ALA A 22 11.59 -6.63 9.24
CA ALA A 22 11.66 -7.89 8.50
C ALA A 22 11.30 -9.04 9.44
N GLU A 23 10.49 -10.00 8.97
CA GLU A 23 10.28 -11.26 9.70
C GLU A 23 11.52 -12.16 9.71
N ASN A 24 12.44 -12.00 8.74
CA ASN A 24 13.68 -12.77 8.68
C ASN A 24 14.91 -11.87 8.53
N TRP A 25 15.95 -12.16 9.33
CA TRP A 25 17.21 -11.43 9.38
C TRP A 25 17.96 -11.37 8.04
N PHE A 26 17.80 -12.38 7.18
CA PHE A 26 18.35 -12.38 5.82
C PHE A 26 17.82 -11.23 4.95
N PHE A 27 16.57 -10.80 5.15
CA PHE A 27 16.00 -9.65 4.43
C PHE A 27 16.50 -8.31 4.95
N ALA A 28 16.98 -8.25 6.21
CA ALA A 28 17.60 -7.04 6.73
C ALA A 28 18.92 -6.71 5.99
N LEU A 29 19.64 -7.75 5.52
CA LEU A 29 20.90 -7.63 4.78
C LEU A 29 20.72 -7.28 3.30
N ILE A 30 19.68 -7.78 2.62
CA ILE A 30 19.48 -7.56 1.17
C ILE A 30 18.64 -6.30 0.90
N ALA A 31 17.67 -5.97 1.76
CA ALA A 31 16.90 -4.75 1.62
C ALA A 31 17.68 -3.55 2.20
N LEU A 32 18.59 -3.00 1.39
CA LEU A 32 19.12 -1.65 1.61
C LEU A 32 17.95 -0.65 1.52
N GLY A 33 17.51 -0.18 2.69
CA GLY A 33 16.40 0.76 2.83
C GLY A 33 15.61 0.59 4.12
N GLU A 34 14.72 1.55 4.37
CA GLU A 34 13.85 1.65 5.54
C GLU A 34 12.77 0.56 5.57
N PHE A 35 12.31 0.15 4.39
CA PHE A 35 11.24 -0.83 4.22
C PHE A 35 11.78 -2.19 3.76
N LYS A 36 11.29 -3.25 4.39
CA LYS A 36 11.74 -4.63 4.21
C LYS A 36 10.75 -5.48 3.43
N HIS A 37 9.46 -5.14 3.52
CA HIS A 37 8.38 -5.86 2.84
C HIS A 37 7.28 -4.89 2.42
N VAL A 38 6.42 -5.32 1.48
CA VAL A 38 5.25 -4.57 1.04
C VAL A 38 4.05 -5.50 0.90
N SER A 39 2.92 -5.09 1.48
CA SER A 39 1.61 -5.72 1.28
C SER A 39 0.61 -4.66 0.84
N ALA A 40 -0.62 -5.04 0.51
CA ALA A 40 -1.68 -4.09 0.22
C ALA A 40 -3.02 -4.57 0.74
N PHE A 41 -3.93 -3.65 0.96
CA PHE A 41 -5.33 -3.95 1.20
C PHE A 41 -6.23 -2.93 0.50
N ALA A 42 -7.47 -3.31 0.24
CA ALA A 42 -8.43 -2.46 -0.44
C ALA A 42 -9.86 -2.75 0.01
N TRP A 43 -10.71 -1.72 -0.05
CA TRP A 43 -12.15 -1.85 0.14
C TRP A 43 -12.84 -2.07 -1.20
N VAL A 44 -13.78 -3.00 -1.25
CA VAL A 44 -14.66 -3.24 -2.40
C VAL A 44 -16.09 -2.91 -1.97
N PRO A 45 -16.59 -1.69 -2.27
CA PRO A 45 -17.88 -1.23 -1.76
C PRO A 45 -19.06 -2.09 -2.23
N GLU A 46 -19.02 -2.56 -3.47
CA GLU A 46 -20.08 -3.36 -4.10
C GLU A 46 -20.34 -4.68 -3.36
N LEU A 47 -19.30 -5.21 -2.71
CA LEU A 47 -19.34 -6.47 -1.97
C LEU A 47 -19.30 -6.25 -0.45
N SER A 48 -19.06 -5.02 -0.01
CA SER A 48 -18.80 -4.69 1.39
C SER A 48 -17.71 -5.56 2.04
N ILE A 49 -16.62 -5.80 1.30
CA ILE A 49 -15.47 -6.59 1.77
C ILE A 49 -14.15 -5.83 1.70
N TRP A 50 -13.26 -6.16 2.63
CA TRP A 50 -11.85 -5.86 2.59
C TRP A 50 -11.09 -6.99 1.91
N LEU A 51 -10.25 -6.64 0.93
CA LEU A 51 -9.26 -7.53 0.35
C LEU A 51 -7.90 -7.22 0.96
N PHE A 52 -7.18 -8.26 1.37
CA PHE A 52 -5.80 -8.16 1.85
C PHE A 52 -4.90 -9.02 0.98
N TYR A 53 -3.86 -8.41 0.41
CA TYR A 53 -2.93 -9.05 -0.48
C TYR A 53 -1.50 -8.95 0.09
N ASP A 54 -0.95 -10.09 0.46
CA ASP A 54 0.36 -10.20 1.07
C ASP A 54 1.25 -11.17 0.28
N VAL A 55 2.35 -10.66 -0.28
CA VAL A 55 3.25 -11.44 -1.14
C VAL A 55 4.55 -11.70 -0.42
N GLY A 56 4.53 -12.71 0.44
CA GLY A 56 5.74 -13.19 1.09
C GLY A 56 6.63 -13.99 0.13
N PHE A 57 7.89 -14.15 0.52
CA PHE A 57 8.86 -14.91 -0.28
C PHE A 57 8.47 -16.38 -0.51
N ARG A 58 7.84 -17.01 0.50
CA ARG A 58 7.44 -18.43 0.44
C ARG A 58 6.00 -18.64 -0.02
N ARG A 59 5.14 -17.62 0.11
CA ARG A 59 3.72 -17.73 -0.21
C ARG A 59 3.10 -16.37 -0.47
N THR A 60 2.19 -16.35 -1.43
CA THR A 60 1.22 -15.27 -1.61
C THR A 60 -0.04 -15.62 -0.83
N ARG A 61 -0.57 -14.64 -0.09
CA ARG A 61 -1.82 -14.76 0.65
C ARG A 61 -2.81 -13.72 0.13
N LEU A 62 -4.04 -14.15 -0.06
CA LEU A 62 -5.18 -13.30 -0.36
C LEU A 62 -6.26 -13.60 0.67
N TYR A 63 -6.76 -12.58 1.34
CA TYR A 63 -7.86 -12.68 2.28
C TYR A 63 -8.99 -11.78 1.81
N ALA A 64 -10.21 -12.28 1.90
CA ALA A 64 -11.43 -11.48 1.78
C ALA A 64 -12.14 -11.52 3.13
N MET A 65 -12.45 -10.36 3.68
CA MET A 65 -13.10 -10.24 4.99
C MET A 65 -14.26 -9.25 4.88
N PRO A 66 -15.44 -9.55 5.45
CA PRO A 66 -16.48 -8.55 5.57
C PRO A 66 -16.00 -7.38 6.44
N ASP A 67 -16.58 -6.20 6.25
CA ASP A 67 -16.34 -5.11 7.20
C ASP A 67 -16.81 -5.48 8.61
N GLY A 68 -16.02 -5.08 9.60
CA GLY A 68 -16.27 -5.39 11.00
C GLY A 68 -14.98 -5.46 11.81
N LYS A 69 -15.14 -5.78 13.10
CA LYS A 69 -14.05 -5.69 14.08
C LYS A 69 -12.78 -6.43 13.65
N ALA A 70 -12.91 -7.64 13.10
CA ALA A 70 -11.76 -8.44 12.68
C ALA A 70 -10.95 -7.78 11.55
N ALA A 71 -11.63 -7.17 10.56
CA ALA A 71 -10.97 -6.44 9.48
C ALA A 71 -10.29 -5.16 10.01
N GLN A 72 -10.98 -4.42 10.89
CA GLN A 72 -10.44 -3.22 11.51
C GLN A 72 -9.23 -3.51 12.43
N ASP A 73 -9.26 -4.61 13.18
CA ASP A 73 -8.14 -5.06 14.00
C ASP A 73 -6.92 -5.39 13.12
N LEU A 74 -7.13 -6.03 11.96
CA LEU A 74 -6.07 -6.36 11.01
C LEU A 74 -5.50 -5.11 10.33
N ILE A 75 -6.35 -4.18 9.88
CA ILE A 75 -5.92 -2.89 9.31
C ILE A 75 -5.10 -2.11 10.35
N GLY A 76 -5.58 -2.05 11.59
CA GLY A 76 -4.85 -1.44 12.69
C GLY A 76 -3.50 -2.11 12.94
N ALA A 77 -3.43 -3.45 12.89
CA ALA A 77 -2.19 -4.19 13.00
C ALA A 77 -1.20 -3.90 11.85
N LEU A 78 -1.70 -3.78 10.63
CA LEU A 78 -0.90 -3.43 9.46
C LEU A 78 -0.40 -1.98 9.51
N ALA A 79 -1.21 -1.06 10.02
CA ALA A 79 -0.85 0.36 10.13
C ALA A 79 0.19 0.62 11.21
N ARG A 80 0.11 -0.07 12.36
CA ARG A 80 0.99 0.19 13.52
C ARG A 80 2.47 0.07 13.16
N GLY A 81 3.18 1.19 13.26
CA GLY A 81 4.62 1.24 13.02
C GLY A 81 5.04 0.99 11.58
N ASN A 82 4.13 1.15 10.62
CA ASN A 82 4.40 1.03 9.19
C ASN A 82 3.94 2.30 8.45
N CYS A 83 4.35 2.42 7.19
CA CYS A 83 3.88 3.51 6.32
C CYS A 83 2.88 2.96 5.32
N ILE A 84 1.78 3.67 5.11
CA ILE A 84 0.75 3.31 4.13
C ILE A 84 0.74 4.38 3.05
N VAL A 85 0.72 3.96 1.79
CA VAL A 85 0.48 4.84 0.65
C VAL A 85 -0.78 4.38 -0.07
N THR A 86 -1.75 5.27 -0.17
CA THR A 86 -2.97 5.02 -0.96
C THR A 86 -2.71 5.40 -2.40
N ALA A 87 -2.93 4.47 -3.33
CA ALA A 87 -2.73 4.66 -4.76
C ALA A 87 -3.95 4.17 -5.55
N ASN A 88 -4.40 4.97 -6.50
CA ASN A 88 -5.46 4.58 -7.45
C ASN A 88 -4.91 3.56 -8.44
N VAL A 89 -5.73 2.58 -8.80
CA VAL A 89 -5.36 1.56 -9.81
C VAL A 89 -5.22 2.24 -11.17
N ARG A 90 -4.10 1.97 -11.83
CA ARG A 90 -3.85 2.41 -13.19
C ARG A 90 -4.06 1.27 -14.16
N THR A 91 -4.89 1.50 -15.17
CA THR A 91 -5.15 0.54 -16.26
C THR A 91 -4.31 0.84 -17.50
N ASP A 92 -3.62 2.00 -17.54
CA ASP A 92 -2.88 2.48 -18.69
C ASP A 92 -1.40 2.02 -18.69
N GLY A 93 -1.03 1.36 -19.79
CA GLY A 93 0.25 0.68 -20.04
C GLY A 93 0.94 0.04 -18.84
N LEU A 94 0.30 -1.04 -18.44
CA LEU A 94 0.80 -2.04 -17.53
C LEU A 94 2.24 -2.50 -17.89
N PRO A 95 3.02 -2.98 -16.90
CA PRO A 95 4.38 -3.42 -17.15
C PRO A 95 4.40 -4.60 -18.13
N TRP A 96 5.31 -4.57 -19.10
CA TRP A 96 5.39 -5.57 -20.18
C TRP A 96 5.71 -6.99 -19.69
N MET A 97 6.41 -7.14 -18.54
CA MET A 97 6.77 -8.45 -17.97
C MET A 97 6.75 -8.48 -16.43
N ARG A 98 6.28 -9.61 -15.87
CA ARG A 98 6.39 -9.96 -14.45
C ARG A 98 7.77 -10.55 -14.14
N ALA A 99 8.80 -9.72 -14.09
CA ALA A 99 10.14 -10.19 -13.69
C ALA A 99 10.26 -10.22 -12.15
N GLY A 100 10.40 -11.42 -11.60
CA GLY A 100 10.69 -11.69 -10.18
C GLY A 100 9.45 -11.84 -9.30
N LEU A 101 9.40 -12.92 -8.51
CA LEU A 101 8.40 -13.18 -7.47
C LEU A 101 8.70 -12.37 -6.19
N LEU A 102 8.91 -11.06 -6.34
CA LEU A 102 9.17 -10.14 -5.23
C LEU A 102 7.90 -9.38 -4.86
N CYS A 103 7.76 -9.03 -3.59
CA CYS A 103 6.63 -8.24 -3.09
C CYS A 103 6.45 -6.91 -3.85
N THR A 104 7.55 -6.26 -4.23
CA THR A 104 7.53 -5.01 -5.02
C THR A 104 6.98 -5.20 -6.44
N THR A 105 7.38 -6.28 -7.13
CA THR A 105 6.84 -6.61 -8.45
C THR A 105 5.36 -6.95 -8.36
N ALA A 106 4.93 -7.71 -7.35
CA ALA A 106 3.51 -8.02 -7.22
C ALA A 106 2.66 -6.77 -6.96
N ILE A 107 3.09 -5.91 -6.03
CA ILE A 107 2.34 -4.69 -5.71
C ILE A 107 2.36 -3.68 -6.87
N LYS A 108 3.49 -3.48 -7.58
CA LYS A 108 3.49 -2.56 -8.72
C LYS A 108 2.52 -3.01 -9.81
N HIS A 109 2.39 -4.31 -10.04
CA HIS A 109 1.41 -4.85 -11.00
C HIS A 109 -0.01 -4.71 -10.48
N LEU A 110 -0.23 -4.93 -9.18
CA LEU A 110 -1.54 -4.76 -8.54
C LEU A 110 -2.07 -3.33 -8.69
N VAL A 111 -1.21 -2.33 -8.50
CA VAL A 111 -1.62 -0.91 -8.61
C VAL A 111 -1.43 -0.32 -10.01
N GLY A 112 -0.89 -1.08 -10.96
CA GLY A 112 -0.57 -0.59 -12.31
C GLY A 112 0.58 0.42 -12.38
N ALA A 113 1.49 0.44 -11.40
CA ALA A 113 2.60 1.39 -11.35
C ALA A 113 3.71 1.02 -12.35
N ARG A 114 4.04 1.96 -13.24
CA ARG A 114 5.14 1.88 -14.20
C ARG A 114 6.47 2.25 -13.54
N THR A 115 7.10 1.29 -12.88
CA THR A 115 8.38 1.52 -12.20
C THR A 115 9.35 0.35 -12.31
N GLY A 116 10.64 0.71 -12.41
CA GLY A 116 11.76 -0.22 -12.26
C GLY A 116 12.12 -0.49 -10.79
N ALA A 117 11.30 -0.03 -9.83
CA ALA A 117 11.55 -0.22 -8.42
C ALA A 117 11.51 -1.71 -8.02
N LEU A 118 12.69 -2.29 -7.83
CA LEU A 118 12.84 -3.65 -7.30
C LEU A 118 12.87 -3.66 -5.76
N ARG A 119 13.01 -2.49 -5.11
CA ARG A 119 13.11 -2.34 -3.65
C ARG A 119 11.88 -1.63 -3.08
N PRO A 120 11.38 -2.02 -1.89
CA PRO A 120 10.23 -1.36 -1.27
C PRO A 120 10.40 0.15 -1.10
N SER A 121 11.59 0.61 -0.71
CA SER A 121 11.89 2.06 -0.57
C SER A 121 11.87 2.83 -1.89
N ALA A 122 12.19 2.19 -3.01
CA ALA A 122 12.07 2.81 -4.33
C ALA A 122 10.60 2.86 -4.79
N LEU A 123 9.84 1.79 -4.50
CA LEU A 123 8.41 1.74 -4.82
C LEU A 123 7.64 2.78 -4.01
N TYR A 124 7.92 2.92 -2.71
CA TYR A 124 7.36 3.95 -1.84
C TYR A 124 7.52 5.34 -2.45
N ARG A 125 8.78 5.75 -2.73
CA ARG A 125 9.07 7.07 -3.32
C ARG A 125 8.36 7.27 -4.65
N HIS A 126 8.28 6.23 -5.48
CA HIS A 126 7.59 6.30 -6.76
C HIS A 126 6.07 6.51 -6.60
N LEU A 127 5.42 5.78 -5.68
CA LEU A 127 3.99 5.95 -5.44
C LEU A 127 3.68 7.34 -4.88
N VAL A 128 4.51 7.85 -3.96
CA VAL A 128 4.38 9.22 -3.44
C VAL A 128 4.56 10.25 -4.55
N ALA A 129 5.61 10.12 -5.37
CA ALA A 129 5.85 11.03 -6.50
C ALA A 129 4.74 10.97 -7.56
N SER A 130 4.00 9.87 -7.63
CA SER A 130 2.86 9.70 -8.54
C SER A 130 1.53 10.23 -7.97
N GLY A 131 1.56 10.93 -6.82
CA GLY A 131 0.38 11.50 -6.17
C GLY A 131 -0.27 10.61 -5.12
N GLY A 132 0.40 9.53 -4.69
CA GLY A 132 -0.10 8.67 -3.63
C GLY A 132 -0.16 9.38 -2.27
N THR A 133 -1.24 9.16 -1.52
CA THR A 133 -1.44 9.80 -0.20
C THR A 133 -0.78 8.97 0.90
N VAL A 134 0.12 9.58 1.67
CA VAL A 134 0.89 8.92 2.73
C VAL A 134 0.18 9.00 4.08
N ARG A 135 0.14 7.88 4.80
CA ARG A 135 -0.18 7.80 6.22
C ARG A 135 0.97 7.08 6.94
N ASP A 136 1.74 7.80 7.76
CA ASP A 136 2.85 7.23 8.53
C ASP A 136 2.47 7.18 10.01
N ALA A 137 2.25 5.98 10.55
CA ALA A 137 1.97 5.79 11.97
C ALA A 137 3.24 5.52 12.80
N GLY A 138 4.43 5.52 12.17
CA GLY A 138 5.70 5.16 12.81
C GLY A 138 6.62 6.34 13.15
N ARG A 139 6.37 7.53 12.60
CA ARG A 139 7.06 8.77 13.00
C ARG A 139 6.12 9.58 13.89
N SER A 140 6.35 9.57 15.20
CA SER A 140 5.82 10.63 16.06
C SER A 140 6.32 11.98 15.52
N SER A 141 5.44 12.98 15.49
CA SER A 141 5.73 14.33 15.00
C SER A 141 6.70 15.14 15.88
N GLU A 142 7.44 14.49 16.78
CA GLU A 142 8.31 15.12 17.78
C GLU A 142 9.69 15.54 17.26
N ASN A 143 10.00 15.27 15.98
CA ASN A 143 11.28 15.68 15.39
C ASN A 143 11.07 16.52 14.13
N ARG A 144 10.48 17.71 14.30
CA ARG A 144 10.38 18.77 13.28
C ARG A 144 11.60 19.71 13.24
N ASP A 145 12.60 19.50 14.10
CA ASP A 145 13.77 20.41 14.21
C ASP A 145 14.95 20.06 13.31
N ARG A 146 14.80 19.12 12.37
CA ARG A 146 15.84 18.87 11.37
C ARG A 146 15.61 19.80 10.17
N PRO A 147 16.52 20.73 9.83
CA PRO A 147 16.36 21.61 8.68
C PRO A 147 16.30 20.76 7.40
N GLU A 148 15.18 20.91 6.67
CA GLU A 148 15.00 20.34 5.35
C GLU A 148 15.97 21.00 4.35
N PRO A 149 16.73 20.24 3.56
CA PRO A 149 17.22 20.75 2.30
C PRO A 149 16.05 20.77 1.31
N CYS A 150 15.53 21.98 1.04
CA CYS A 150 14.74 22.46 -0.12
C CYS A 150 14.00 21.40 -0.97
N GLY A 151 12.68 21.44 -1.22
CA GLY A 151 11.62 22.39 -0.90
C GLY A 151 10.35 22.02 -1.70
N ARG A 152 9.17 22.28 -1.10
CA ARG A 152 7.79 22.34 -1.65
C ARG A 152 7.27 21.08 -2.39
N ALA A 153 6.14 20.48 -2.00
CA ALA A 153 4.85 21.14 -1.81
C ALA A 153 4.09 20.67 -0.55
N SER A 154 3.41 21.66 0.01
CA SER A 154 2.59 21.70 1.22
C SER A 154 1.21 21.08 1.07
N GLY A 155 0.66 20.56 2.17
CA GLY A 155 -0.78 20.63 2.45
C GLY A 155 -1.37 19.45 3.22
N GLY A 156 -1.83 19.69 4.45
CA GLY A 156 -2.87 18.88 5.09
C GLY A 156 -2.42 18.00 6.26
N ALA A 157 -2.29 18.61 7.45
CA ALA A 157 -2.38 17.89 8.71
C ALA A 157 -3.85 17.95 9.19
N ALA A 158 -4.45 16.77 9.39
CA ALA A 158 -5.53 16.42 10.33
C ALA A 158 -6.38 15.30 9.70
N LEU A 159 -6.42 14.14 10.36
CA LEU A 159 -7.64 13.58 10.95
C LEU A 159 -7.34 12.15 11.42
N VAL A 160 -7.08 12.02 12.72
CA VAL A 160 -7.20 10.75 13.44
C VAL A 160 -8.68 10.62 13.76
N ASP A 161 -9.48 10.15 12.82
CA ASP A 161 -10.82 9.67 13.08
C ASP A 161 -11.23 8.81 11.89
N ARG A 162 -11.66 7.58 12.19
CA ARG A 162 -12.35 6.64 11.29
C ARG A 162 -11.76 6.51 9.89
N TRP A 163 -11.19 5.35 9.57
CA TRP A 163 -11.10 4.95 8.17
C TRP A 163 -12.52 5.02 7.60
N PRO A 164 -12.82 5.87 6.60
CA PRO A 164 -14.20 6.12 6.24
C PRO A 164 -14.77 4.83 5.66
N ALA A 165 -15.81 4.33 6.34
CA ALA A 165 -16.85 3.52 5.72
C ALA A 165 -17.75 4.39 4.81
N ASP A 166 -17.39 5.68 4.66
CA ASP A 166 -18.21 6.75 4.10
C ASP A 166 -17.85 7.05 2.64
N ALA A 167 -17.36 6.06 1.88
CA ALA A 167 -17.37 6.11 0.41
C ALA A 167 -18.75 5.77 -0.18
N ASN A 168 -19.80 5.81 0.65
CA ASN A 168 -21.20 5.80 0.24
C ASN A 168 -21.70 7.25 0.18
N ALA A 169 -21.42 7.94 -0.92
CA ALA A 169 -22.20 9.08 -1.37
C ALA A 169 -22.04 9.22 -2.90
N ASP A 170 -23.18 9.06 -3.57
CA ASP A 170 -23.53 9.23 -4.99
C ASP A 170 -23.16 8.11 -5.98
#